data_AF-F6CWE1-F1
#
_entry.id   AF-F6CWE1-F1
#
_cell.length_a   1.000
_cell.length_b   1.000
_cell.length_c   1.000
_cell.angle_alpha   90.00
_cell.angle_beta   90.00
_cell.angle_gamma   90.00
#
_symmetry.space_group_name_H-M   'P 1'
#
loop_
_entity.id
_entity.type
_entity.pdbx_description
1 polymer ?
#
loop_
_entity_poly.entity_id
_entity_poly.type
_entity_poly.pdbx_seq_one_letter_code
_entity_poly.pdbx_strand_id
1 'polypeptide(L)'
;MNICKRGLIIICLLFLPVFVSANASVNAINSCLALVEFLDDKISKAGVAYSEKEIADIQKGLGTYSHYLKHEVIKVRLLDMYAGNKTQAKLMWKLFHHQKKTFIKHLSQHFSVKKIPNEYAVALRNCVVKARPQKVSVSQPLASAIYLMEK
;
A
#
# COMPACT_ATOMS: atom_id res chain seq x y z
N MET A 1 22.93 -25.95 59.78
CA MET A 1 23.81 -26.99 59.22
C MET A 1 23.27 -27.38 57.86
N ASN A 2 24.16 -27.52 56.90
CA ASN A 2 23.95 -27.57 55.44
C ASN A 2 23.10 -28.75 54.95
N ILE A 3 22.42 -28.54 53.81
CA ILE A 3 22.07 -29.43 52.69
C ILE A 3 20.81 -28.76 52.07
N CYS A 4 20.73 -28.27 50.83
CA CYS A 4 21.33 -28.71 49.59
C CYS A 4 21.46 -27.50 48.64
N LYS A 5 22.69 -27.20 48.23
CA LYS A 5 22.99 -26.38 47.06
C LYS A 5 22.65 -27.20 45.82
N ARG A 6 21.95 -26.59 44.85
CA ARG A 6 21.87 -26.90 43.39
C ARG A 6 20.43 -26.95 42.90
N GLY A 7 20.03 -25.91 42.19
CA GLY A 7 18.77 -25.87 41.45
C GLY A 7 18.58 -24.54 40.73
N LEU A 8 19.65 -23.93 40.23
CA LEU A 8 19.58 -22.74 39.39
C LEU A 8 19.41 -23.24 37.94
N ILE A 9 18.18 -23.57 37.55
CA ILE A 9 17.81 -23.85 36.16
C ILE A 9 16.77 -22.80 35.75
N ILE A 10 17.30 -21.71 35.23
CA ILE A 10 16.83 -20.91 34.09
C ILE A 10 15.42 -21.29 33.60
N ILE A 11 14.40 -20.61 34.11
CA ILE A 11 13.09 -20.48 33.45
C ILE A 11 12.99 -19.01 33.01
N CYS A 12 13.72 -18.64 31.96
CA CYS A 12 13.63 -17.31 31.35
C CYS A 12 13.80 -17.40 29.83
N LEU A 13 12.95 -18.21 29.19
CA LEU A 13 12.96 -18.40 27.73
C LEU A 13 11.55 -18.36 27.09
N LEU A 14 10.52 -17.91 27.83
CA LEU A 14 9.13 -17.83 27.32
C LEU A 14 8.70 -16.43 26.84
N PHE A 15 9.61 -15.47 26.75
CA PHE A 15 9.31 -14.14 26.21
C PHE A 15 10.22 -13.78 25.04
N LEU A 16 10.27 -14.64 24.02
CA LEU A 16 10.59 -14.14 22.69
C LEU A 16 9.29 -13.50 22.18
N PRO A 17 9.20 -12.15 22.05
CA PRO A 17 8.12 -11.57 21.27
C PRO A 17 8.34 -12.08 19.85
N VAL A 18 7.55 -13.07 19.45
CA VAL A 18 7.36 -13.34 18.03
C VAL A 18 6.75 -12.04 17.51
N PHE A 19 7.57 -11.21 16.88
CA PHE A 19 7.09 -10.06 16.14
C PHE A 19 6.30 -10.60 14.95
N VAL A 20 5.08 -11.05 15.20
CA VAL A 20 4.09 -11.28 14.17
C VAL A 20 3.79 -9.89 13.62
N SER A 21 4.54 -9.49 12.60
CA SER A 21 4.19 -8.33 11.79
C SER A 21 2.84 -8.68 11.17
N ALA A 22 1.75 -8.21 11.80
CA ALA A 22 0.42 -8.35 11.25
C ALA A 22 0.45 -7.77 9.84
N ASN A 23 0.24 -8.63 8.84
CA ASN A 23 0.13 -8.19 7.46
C ASN A 23 -0.93 -7.09 7.42
N ALA A 24 -0.63 -5.96 6.75
CA ALA A 24 -1.56 -4.84 6.67
C ALA A 24 -2.94 -5.35 6.21
N SER A 25 -4.02 -4.86 6.82
CA SER A 25 -5.37 -5.34 6.46
C SER A 25 -5.67 -5.09 4.98
N VAL A 26 -6.51 -5.93 4.37
CA VAL A 26 -6.91 -5.73 2.97
C VAL A 26 -7.59 -4.37 2.75
N ASN A 27 -8.28 -3.85 3.76
CA ASN A 27 -8.85 -2.51 3.73
C ASN A 27 -7.77 -1.43 3.65
N ALA A 28 -6.69 -1.54 4.46
CA ALA A 28 -5.57 -0.61 4.40
C ALA A 28 -4.86 -0.63 3.03
N ILE A 29 -4.75 -1.81 2.41
CA ILE A 29 -4.22 -1.94 1.04
C ILE A 29 -5.20 -1.34 0.01
N ASN A 30 -6.51 -1.50 0.18
CA ASN A 30 -7.50 -0.89 -0.69
C ASN A 30 -7.45 0.65 -0.61
N SER A 31 -7.23 1.23 0.57
CA SER A 31 -6.98 2.67 0.72
C SER A 31 -5.71 3.11 -0.03
N CYS A 32 -4.66 2.28 -0.02
CA CYS A 32 -3.46 2.54 -0.83
C CYS A 32 -3.75 2.52 -2.33
N LEU A 33 -4.58 1.57 -2.81
CA LEU A 33 -5.00 1.55 -4.19
C LEU A 33 -5.79 2.82 -4.56
N ALA A 34 -6.69 3.27 -3.69
CA ALA A 34 -7.44 4.51 -3.88
C ALA A 34 -6.53 5.74 -4.00
N LEU A 35 -5.51 5.84 -3.15
CA LEU A 35 -4.50 6.89 -3.21
C LEU A 35 -3.73 6.87 -4.54
N VAL A 36 -3.26 5.70 -4.97
CA VAL A 36 -2.48 5.56 -6.21
C VAL A 36 -3.29 5.99 -7.42
N GLU A 37 -4.54 5.55 -7.54
CA GLU A 37 -5.41 5.93 -8.65
C GLU A 37 -5.79 7.42 -8.62
N PHE A 38 -5.95 7.99 -7.42
CA PHE A 38 -6.15 9.41 -7.28
C PHE A 38 -4.95 10.21 -7.79
N LEU A 39 -3.72 9.82 -7.42
CA LEU A 39 -2.51 10.48 -7.88
C LEU A 39 -2.30 10.34 -9.39
N ASP A 40 -2.64 9.18 -9.95
CA ASP A 40 -2.56 8.92 -11.40
C ASP A 40 -3.52 9.81 -12.20
N ASP A 41 -4.75 10.00 -11.71
CA ASP A 41 -5.70 10.98 -12.29
C ASP A 41 -5.18 12.41 -12.16
N LYS A 42 -4.61 12.79 -11.01
CA LYS A 42 -4.16 14.16 -10.77
C LYS A 42 -2.90 14.53 -11.53
N ILE A 43 -1.93 13.63 -11.66
CA ILE A 43 -0.69 13.92 -12.40
C ILE A 43 -0.98 14.21 -13.87
N SER A 44 -1.98 13.54 -14.46
CA SER A 44 -2.42 13.80 -15.83
C SER A 44 -2.95 15.24 -16.04
N LYS A 45 -3.33 15.92 -14.96
CA LYS A 45 -3.91 17.28 -14.95
C LYS A 45 -2.93 18.33 -14.42
N ALA A 46 -1.72 17.94 -13.99
CA ALA A 46 -0.76 18.80 -13.28
C ALA A 46 0.16 19.62 -14.21
N GLY A 47 -0.31 19.95 -15.43
CA GLY A 47 0.48 20.33 -16.63
C GLY A 47 1.41 21.55 -16.57
N VAL A 48 1.72 22.10 -15.39
CA VAL A 48 2.72 23.15 -15.17
C VAL A 48 3.80 22.80 -14.15
N ALA A 49 3.61 21.73 -13.35
CA ALA A 49 4.58 21.34 -12.32
C ALA A 49 5.57 20.26 -12.76
N TYR A 50 5.25 19.53 -13.84
CA TYR A 50 6.02 18.38 -14.33
C TYR A 50 6.15 18.48 -15.85
N SER A 51 7.31 18.11 -16.37
CA SER A 51 7.49 17.87 -17.82
C SER A 51 6.68 16.65 -18.27
N GLU A 52 6.36 16.57 -19.56
CA GLU A 52 5.64 15.41 -20.13
C GLU A 52 6.34 14.09 -19.83
N LYS A 53 7.68 14.10 -19.84
CA LYS A 53 8.49 12.94 -19.47
C LYS A 53 8.30 12.55 -18.00
N GLU A 54 8.34 13.52 -17.09
CA GLU A 54 8.13 13.27 -15.66
C GLU A 54 6.70 12.76 -15.39
N ILE A 55 5.68 13.32 -16.07
CA ILE A 55 4.30 12.83 -16.00
C ILE A 55 4.24 11.36 -16.45
N ALA A 56 4.81 11.02 -17.60
CA ALA A 56 4.81 9.65 -18.12
C ALA A 56 5.54 8.67 -17.18
N ASP A 57 6.68 9.07 -16.62
CA ASP A 57 7.44 8.24 -15.69
C ASP A 57 6.68 8.03 -14.36
N ILE A 58 6.01 9.06 -13.84
CA ILE A 58 5.14 8.95 -12.66
C ILE A 58 3.96 8.01 -12.94
N GLN A 59 3.24 8.21 -14.06
CA GLN A 59 2.10 7.37 -14.44
C GLN A 59 2.50 5.91 -14.64
N LYS A 60 3.67 5.65 -15.22
CA LYS A 60 4.21 4.30 -15.34
C LYS A 60 4.41 3.64 -13.97
N GLY A 61 5.01 4.36 -13.02
CA GLY A 61 5.21 3.86 -11.66
C GLY A 61 3.90 3.61 -10.91
N LEU A 62 2.99 4.58 -10.94
CA LEU A 62 1.67 4.48 -10.30
C LEU A 62 0.82 3.38 -10.94
N GLY A 63 0.77 3.29 -12.26
CA GLY A 63 0.03 2.27 -12.99
C GLY A 63 0.53 0.86 -12.71
N THR A 64 1.85 0.66 -12.71
CA THR A 64 2.47 -0.64 -12.39
C THR A 64 2.15 -1.06 -10.95
N TYR A 65 2.23 -0.12 -10.01
CA TYR A 65 1.92 -0.41 -8.62
C TYR A 65 0.42 -0.65 -8.38
N SER A 66 -0.45 0.12 -9.03
CA SER A 66 -1.90 -0.09 -9.03
C SER A 66 -2.26 -1.50 -9.52
N HIS A 67 -1.65 -1.95 -10.62
CA HIS A 67 -1.82 -3.30 -11.13
C HIS A 67 -1.38 -4.37 -10.11
N TYR A 68 -0.20 -4.22 -9.51
CA TYR A 68 0.30 -5.09 -8.45
C TYR A 68 -0.69 -5.18 -7.27
N LEU A 69 -1.13 -4.03 -6.74
CA LEU A 69 -2.08 -3.97 -5.63
C LEU A 69 -3.39 -4.69 -5.97
N LYS A 70 -3.95 -4.46 -7.17
CA LYS A 70 -5.22 -5.08 -7.59
C LYS A 70 -5.09 -6.59 -7.72
N HIS A 71 -4.12 -7.05 -8.51
CA HIS A 71 -4.12 -8.40 -9.03
C HIS A 71 -3.29 -9.38 -8.20
N GLU A 72 -2.22 -8.89 -7.59
CA GLU A 72 -1.28 -9.74 -6.84
C GLU A 72 -1.49 -9.66 -5.33
N VAL A 73 -2.08 -8.58 -4.83
CA VAL A 73 -2.29 -8.38 -3.39
C VAL A 73 -3.75 -8.50 -2.98
N ILE A 74 -4.61 -7.56 -3.39
CA ILE A 74 -6.00 -7.47 -2.90
C ILE A 74 -6.81 -8.68 -3.38
N LYS A 75 -6.74 -9.02 -4.67
CA LYS A 75 -7.48 -10.16 -5.23
C LYS A 75 -7.13 -11.47 -4.51
N VAL A 76 -5.85 -11.72 -4.23
CA VAL A 76 -5.38 -12.91 -3.52
C VAL A 76 -5.90 -12.90 -2.09
N ARG A 77 -5.70 -11.80 -1.36
CA ARG A 77 -6.15 -11.69 0.05
C ARG A 77 -7.66 -11.79 0.23
N LEU A 78 -8.45 -11.26 -0.70
CA LEU A 78 -9.89 -11.42 -0.66
C LEU A 78 -10.30 -12.87 -0.88
N LEU A 79 -9.63 -13.58 -1.80
CA LEU A 79 -9.90 -14.99 -2.02
C LEU A 79 -9.55 -15.82 -0.78
N ASP A 80 -8.42 -15.55 -0.15
CA ASP A 80 -7.97 -16.21 1.08
C ASP A 80 -8.93 -15.95 2.25
N MET A 81 -9.36 -14.69 2.43
CA MET A 81 -10.30 -14.27 3.47
C MET A 81 -11.64 -15.02 3.42
N TYR A 82 -12.06 -15.40 2.22
CA TYR A 82 -13.31 -16.14 2.01
C TYR A 82 -13.06 -17.62 1.69
N ALA A 83 -11.93 -18.19 2.12
CA ALA A 83 -11.60 -19.60 1.97
C ALA A 83 -11.75 -20.11 0.52
N GLY A 84 -11.37 -19.31 -0.47
CA GLY A 84 -11.51 -19.65 -1.88
C GLY A 84 -12.88 -19.37 -2.51
N ASN A 85 -13.85 -18.86 -1.75
CA ASN A 85 -15.17 -18.51 -2.27
C ASN A 85 -15.11 -17.27 -3.18
N LYS A 86 -15.03 -17.53 -4.49
CA LYS A 86 -14.94 -16.51 -5.54
C LYS A 86 -16.13 -15.55 -5.55
N THR A 87 -17.32 -16.01 -5.19
CA THR A 87 -18.53 -15.18 -5.19
C THR A 87 -18.47 -14.13 -4.08
N GLN A 88 -18.14 -14.54 -2.86
CA GLN A 88 -17.98 -13.61 -1.73
C GLN A 88 -16.79 -12.66 -1.93
N ALA A 89 -15.65 -13.17 -2.40
CA ALA A 89 -14.49 -12.34 -2.72
C ALA A 89 -14.83 -11.29 -3.80
N LYS A 90 -15.59 -11.65 -4.84
CA LYS A 90 -16.07 -10.73 -5.88
C LYS A 90 -17.05 -9.70 -5.32
N LEU A 91 -17.92 -10.08 -4.38
CA LEU A 91 -18.82 -9.14 -3.72
C LEU A 91 -18.03 -8.10 -2.92
N MET A 92 -17.06 -8.53 -2.11
CA MET A 92 -16.21 -7.61 -1.34
C MET A 92 -15.39 -6.70 -2.26
N TRP A 93 -14.86 -7.23 -3.37
CA TRP A 93 -14.20 -6.39 -4.39
C TRP A 93 -15.09 -5.27 -4.93
N LYS A 94 -16.37 -5.56 -5.20
CA LYS A 94 -17.34 -4.55 -5.63
C LYS A 94 -17.57 -3.48 -4.56
N LEU A 95 -17.65 -3.87 -3.29
CA LEU A 95 -17.79 -2.92 -2.16
C LEU A 95 -16.58 -2.00 -2.08
N PHE A 96 -15.36 -2.54 -2.19
CA PHE A 96 -14.13 -1.75 -2.24
C PHE A 96 -14.11 -0.78 -3.42
N HIS A 97 -14.55 -1.23 -4.60
CA HIS A 97 -14.65 -0.36 -5.77
C HIS A 97 -15.61 0.81 -5.54
N HIS A 98 -16.77 0.54 -4.93
CA HIS A 98 -17.75 1.58 -4.61
C HIS A 98 -17.21 2.58 -3.59
N GLN A 99 -16.65 2.09 -2.46
CA GLN A 99 -16.04 2.94 -1.43
C GLN A 99 -14.93 3.83 -2.00
N LYS A 100 -14.08 3.25 -2.84
CA LYS A 100 -12.98 3.97 -3.51
C LYS A 100 -13.50 5.10 -4.39
N LYS A 101 -14.56 4.88 -5.18
CA LYS A 101 -15.13 5.92 -6.05
C LYS A 101 -15.59 7.14 -5.25
N THR A 102 -16.22 6.91 -4.10
CA THR A 102 -16.63 8.00 -3.19
C THR A 102 -15.42 8.73 -2.62
N PHE A 103 -14.38 8.00 -2.19
CA PHE A 103 -13.16 8.59 -1.66
C PHE A 103 -12.42 9.45 -2.69
N ILE A 104 -12.22 8.95 -3.91
CA ILE A 104 -11.57 9.69 -5.00
C ILE A 104 -12.38 10.95 -5.36
N LYS A 105 -13.72 10.85 -5.39
CA LYS A 105 -14.58 12.02 -5.62
C LYS A 105 -14.35 13.10 -4.57
N HIS A 106 -14.37 12.74 -3.29
CA HIS A 106 -14.15 13.67 -2.19
C HIS A 106 -12.76 14.33 -2.27
N LEU A 107 -11.69 13.54 -2.43
CA LEU A 107 -10.35 14.09 -2.59
C LEU A 107 -10.24 15.02 -3.81
N SER A 108 -10.89 14.67 -4.92
CA SER A 108 -10.83 15.45 -6.15
C SER A 108 -11.46 16.83 -6.04
N GLN A 109 -12.50 16.99 -5.21
CA GLN A 109 -13.17 18.27 -4.95
C GLN A 109 -12.27 19.24 -4.17
N HIS A 110 -11.41 18.72 -3.30
CA HIS A 110 -10.54 19.53 -2.44
C HIS A 110 -9.13 19.71 -3.00
N PHE A 111 -8.80 19.03 -4.11
CA PHE A 111 -7.49 19.11 -4.72
C PHE A 111 -7.46 20.16 -5.84
N SER A 112 -7.03 21.37 -5.47
CA SER A 112 -6.89 22.55 -6.35
C SER A 112 -5.43 22.89 -6.68
N VAL A 113 -4.48 22.06 -6.24
CA VAL A 113 -3.05 22.35 -6.34
C VAL A 113 -2.47 21.90 -7.68
N LYS A 114 -1.61 22.76 -8.25
CA LYS A 114 -0.91 22.55 -9.54
C LYS A 114 0.19 21.49 -9.47
N LYS A 115 0.62 21.11 -8.26
CA LYS A 115 1.66 20.12 -7.95
C LYS A 115 1.12 19.14 -6.90
N ILE A 116 1.56 17.88 -6.94
CA ILE A 116 1.25 16.90 -5.88
C ILE A 116 1.96 17.33 -4.59
N PRO A 117 1.24 17.55 -3.48
CA PRO A 117 1.87 17.82 -2.18
C PRO A 117 2.76 16.65 -1.73
N ASN A 118 3.92 16.96 -1.12
CA ASN A 118 4.88 15.96 -0.64
C ASN A 118 4.25 14.95 0.35
N GLU A 119 3.23 15.35 1.09
CA GLU A 119 2.48 14.47 2.00
C GLU A 119 1.89 13.24 1.28
N TYR A 120 1.49 13.39 0.01
CA TYR A 120 1.00 12.26 -0.78
C TYR A 120 2.13 11.32 -1.20
N ALA A 121 3.34 11.82 -1.45
CA ALA A 121 4.51 10.98 -1.69
C ALA A 121 4.89 10.18 -0.43
N VAL A 122 4.84 10.82 0.74
CA VAL A 122 5.01 10.15 2.04
C VAL A 122 3.93 9.08 2.27
N ALA A 123 2.66 9.40 2.01
CA ALA A 123 1.57 8.44 2.10
C ALA A 123 1.77 7.26 1.15
N LEU A 124 2.30 7.50 -0.05
CA LEU A 124 2.63 6.44 -1.01
C LEU A 124 3.78 5.56 -0.51
N ARG A 125 4.83 6.11 0.10
CA ARG A 125 5.90 5.32 0.76
C ARG A 125 5.33 4.41 1.85
N ASN A 126 4.43 4.94 2.69
CA ASN A 126 3.74 4.13 3.71
C ASN A 126 2.94 2.99 3.08
N CYS A 127 2.37 3.20 1.89
CA CYS A 127 1.72 2.15 1.14
C CYS A 127 2.69 1.08 0.64
N VAL A 128 3.89 1.46 0.17
CA VAL A 128 4.94 0.50 -0.20
C VAL A 128 5.29 -0.42 0.96
N VAL A 129 5.45 0.13 2.17
CA VAL A 129 5.73 -0.65 3.38
C VAL A 129 4.61 -1.64 3.71
N LYS A 130 3.35 -1.24 3.50
CA LYS A 130 2.17 -2.11 3.75
C LYS A 130 2.05 -3.25 2.74
N ALA A 131 2.31 -2.98 1.46
CA ALA A 131 2.10 -3.93 0.37
C ALA A 131 3.34 -4.75 0.01
N ARG A 132 4.53 -4.30 0.41
CA ARG A 132 5.85 -4.96 0.26
C ARG A 132 6.08 -5.58 -1.12
N PRO A 133 6.06 -4.79 -2.21
CA PRO A 133 6.32 -5.31 -3.56
C PRO A 133 7.73 -5.92 -3.63
N GLN A 134 7.81 -7.23 -3.89
CA GLN A 134 9.08 -7.96 -3.99
C GLN A 134 9.68 -7.91 -5.40
N LYS A 135 8.84 -7.70 -6.42
CA LYS A 135 9.27 -7.68 -7.82
C LYS A 135 9.93 -6.35 -8.15
N VAL A 136 11.16 -6.41 -8.66
CA VAL A 136 11.91 -5.25 -9.17
C VAL A 136 11.12 -4.48 -10.23
N SER A 137 10.37 -5.20 -11.07
CA SER A 137 9.50 -4.61 -12.09
C SER A 137 8.38 -3.72 -11.52
N VAL A 138 8.04 -3.86 -10.23
CA VAL A 138 7.08 -3.00 -9.54
C VAL A 138 7.80 -1.95 -8.69
N SER A 139 8.84 -2.35 -7.94
CA SER A 139 9.49 -1.47 -6.96
C SER A 139 10.32 -0.36 -7.61
N GLN A 140 11.03 -0.62 -8.71
CA GLN A 140 11.86 0.40 -9.37
C GLN A 140 11.04 1.53 -10.01
N PRO A 141 10.05 1.26 -10.89
CA PRO A 141 9.25 2.33 -11.48
C PRO A 141 8.51 3.16 -10.41
N LEU A 142 8.05 2.51 -9.34
CA LEU A 142 7.40 3.18 -8.23
C LEU A 142 8.35 4.07 -7.43
N ALA A 143 9.58 3.62 -7.17
CA ALA A 143 10.58 4.43 -6.50
C ALA A 143 10.93 5.69 -7.32
N SER A 144 11.08 5.56 -8.64
CA SER A 144 11.26 6.70 -9.54
C SER A 144 10.07 7.67 -9.49
N ALA A 145 8.84 7.16 -9.53
CA ALA A 145 7.65 8.01 -9.43
C ALA A 145 7.62 8.79 -8.09
N ILE A 146 7.89 8.12 -6.97
CA ILE A 146 7.94 8.77 -5.64
C ILE A 146 9.00 9.87 -5.61
N TYR A 147 10.20 9.60 -6.12
CA TYR A 147 11.27 10.60 -6.19
C TYR A 147 10.86 11.84 -7.00
N LEU A 148 10.23 11.63 -8.17
CA LEU A 148 9.76 12.74 -9.00
C LEU A 148 8.65 13.56 -8.32
N MET A 149 7.78 12.92 -7.53
CA MET A 149 6.73 13.63 -6.78
C MET A 149 7.25 14.47 -5.61
N GLU A 150 8.45 14.16 -5.08
CA GLU A 150 9.06 14.88 -3.94
C GLU A 150 9.93 16.07 -4.34
N LYS A 151 10.44 16.07 -5.58
CA LYS A 151 11.15 17.19 -6.19
C LYS A 151 10.20 18.36 -6.34
#